data_AF-A0A957R211-F1
#
_entry.id   AF-A0A957R211-F1
#
_cell.length_a   1.000
_cell.length_b   1.000
_cell.length_c   1.000
_cell.angle_alpha   90.00
_cell.angle_beta   90.00
_cell.angle_gamma   90.00
#
_symmetry.space_group_name_H-M   'P 1'
#
loop_
_entity.id
_entity.type
_entity.pdbx_description
1 polymer ?
#
loop_
_entity_poly.entity_id
_entity_poly.type
_entity_poly.pdbx_seq_one_letter_code
_entity_poly.pdbx_strand_id
1 'polypeptide(L)' 'NRSHELIMNLAHKLEANENDPVVDLVIEQLYNSALIQEGLHPNPAEMLPRIQELMRVAVGE' A
#
# COMPACT_ATOMS: atom_id res chain seq x y z
N ASN A 1 3.25 -1.39 -14.22
CA ASN A 1 1.97 -2.07 -14.52
C ASN A 1 0.82 -1.06 -14.44
N ARG A 2 0.67 -0.17 -15.44
CA ARG A 2 -0.28 0.97 -15.36
C ARG A 2 -1.75 0.57 -15.52
N SER A 3 -2.00 -0.51 -16.24
CA SER A 3 -3.34 -1.06 -16.47
C SER A 3 -3.81 -2.00 -15.35
N HIS A 4 -3.03 -2.16 -14.28
CA HIS A 4 -3.44 -2.97 -13.15
C HIS A 4 -4.52 -2.26 -12.35
N GLU A 5 -5.59 -2.97 -12.03
CA GLU A 5 -6.77 -2.42 -11.35
C GLU A 5 -6.40 -1.67 -10.06
N LEU A 6 -5.54 -2.26 -9.21
CA LEU A 6 -5.07 -1.60 -7.98
C LEU A 6 -4.37 -0.25 -8.24
N ILE A 7 -3.58 -0.15 -9.33
CA ILE A 7 -2.85 1.08 -9.66
C ILE A 7 -3.81 2.15 -10.19
N MET A 8 -4.80 1.75 -11.00
CA MET A 8 -5.84 2.66 -11.48
C MET A 8 -6.71 3.17 -10.32
N ASN A 9 -7.08 2.29 -9.38
CA ASN A 9 -7.85 2.66 -8.20
C ASN A 9 -7.08 3.62 -7.27
N LEU A 10 -5.77 3.43 -7.10
CA LEU A 10 -4.92 4.37 -6.36
C LEU A 10 -4.90 5.76 -7.02
N ALA A 11 -4.78 5.82 -8.35
CA ALA A 11 -4.80 7.08 -9.08
C ALA A 11 -6.13 7.82 -8.90
N HIS A 12 -7.27 7.13 -9.06
CA HIS A 12 -8.58 7.74 -8.81
C HIS A 12 -8.76 8.21 -7.36
N LYS A 13 -8.22 7.48 -6.37
CA LYS A 13 -8.30 7.86 -4.95
C LYS A 13 -7.50 9.14 -4.67
N LEU A 14 -6.31 9.26 -5.27
CA LEU A 14 -5.50 10.49 -5.22
C LEU A 14 -6.19 11.68 -5.89
N GLU A 15 -6.83 11.47 -7.04
CA GLU A 15 -7.59 12.52 -7.73
C GLU A 15 -8.77 13.02 -6.88
N ALA A 16 -9.42 12.12 -6.14
CA ALA A 16 -10.53 12.46 -5.25
C ALA A 16 -10.08 13.14 -3.95
N ASN A 17 -8.95 12.70 -3.37
CA ASN A 17 -8.36 13.25 -2.17
C ASN A 17 -6.84 13.04 -2.18
N GLU A 18 -6.08 14.11 -2.43
CA GLU A 18 -4.62 14.06 -2.49
C GLU A 18 -3.96 13.66 -1.16
N ASN A 19 -4.66 13.87 -0.03
CA ASN A 19 -4.18 13.59 1.31
C ASN A 19 -4.84 12.36 1.92
N ASP A 20 -5.32 11.42 1.08
CA ASP A 20 -5.96 10.21 1.57
C ASP A 20 -4.93 9.29 2.25
N PRO A 21 -5.03 9.08 3.58
CA PRO A 21 -3.98 8.38 4.34
C PRO A 21 -3.85 6.90 3.93
N VAL A 22 -4.87 6.31 3.30
CA VAL A 22 -4.82 4.92 2.84
C VAL A 22 -3.90 4.78 1.62
N VAL A 23 -3.80 5.83 0.80
CA VAL A 23 -2.96 5.80 -0.40
C VAL A 23 -1.50 5.58 -0.03
N ASP A 24 -0.98 6.32 0.93
CA ASP A 24 0.42 6.19 1.39
C ASP A 24 0.70 4.79 1.92
N LEU A 25 -0.21 4.25 2.74
CA LEU A 25 -0.10 2.88 3.25
C LEU A 25 -0.03 1.85 2.13
N VAL A 26 -0.85 1.98 1.09
CA VAL A 26 -0.87 1.03 -0.02
C VAL A 26 0.39 1.19 -0.90
N ILE A 27 0.85 2.42 -1.16
CA ILE A 27 2.07 2.67 -1.92
C ILE A 27 3.28 2.04 -1.23
N GLU A 28 3.45 2.30 0.07
CA GLU A 28 4.54 1.71 0.84
C GLU A 28 4.44 0.19 0.87
N GLN A 29 3.23 -0.37 1.01
CA GLN A 29 3.03 -1.80 1.01
C GLN A 29 3.41 -2.43 -0.34
N LEU A 30 3.05 -1.80 -1.46
CA LEU A 30 3.41 -2.26 -2.81
C LEU A 30 4.93 -2.24 -3.03
N TYR A 31 5.59 -1.16 -2.61
CA TYR A 31 7.05 -1.04 -2.71
C TYR A 31 7.76 -2.13 -1.91
N ASN A 32 7.40 -2.29 -0.63
CA ASN A 32 8.03 -3.30 0.21
C ASN A 32 7.72 -4.73 -0.25
N SER A 33 6.53 -4.98 -0.80
CA SER A 33 6.20 -6.28 -1.41
C SER A 33 7.08 -6.58 -2.63
N ALA A 34 7.37 -5.57 -3.46
CA ALA A 34 8.30 -5.72 -4.59
C ALA A 34 9.73 -6.01 -4.10
N LEU A 35 10.20 -5.31 -3.05
CA LEU A 35 11.50 -5.60 -2.44
C LEU A 35 11.59 -7.03 -1.91
N ILE A 36 10.52 -7.56 -1.29
CA ILE A 36 10.49 -8.96 -0.84
C ILE A 36 10.60 -9.90 -2.04
N GLN A 37 9.84 -9.64 -3.10
CA GLN A 37 9.84 -10.48 -4.30
C GLN A 37 11.22 -10.54 -4.96
N GLU A 38 11.98 -9.45 -4.92
CA GLU A 38 13.33 -9.36 -5.46
C GLU A 38 14.42 -9.81 -4.46
N GLY A 39 14.06 -10.18 -3.23
CA GLY A 39 15.00 -10.58 -2.19
C GLY A 39 15.83 -9.41 -1.61
N LEU A 40 15.36 -8.18 -1.79
CA LEU A 40 16.04 -6.94 -1.40
C LEU A 40 15.52 -6.34 -0.08
N HIS A 41 14.40 -6.84 0.46
CA HIS A 41 13.84 -6.32 1.70
C HIS A 41 14.69 -6.73 2.91
N PRO A 42 15.24 -5.79 3.70
CA PRO A 42 16.16 -6.12 4.80
C PRO A 42 15.48 -6.89 5.94
N ASN A 43 14.22 -6.56 6.26
CA ASN A 43 13.45 -7.22 7.31
C ASN A 43 11.93 -7.18 7.05
N PRO A 44 11.31 -8.22 6.46
CA PRO A 44 9.87 -8.24 6.16
C PRO A 44 8.94 -7.99 7.36
N ALA A 45 9.40 -8.26 8.59
CA ALA A 45 8.59 -8.06 9.79
C ALA A 45 8.25 -6.58 10.05
N GLU A 46 9.03 -5.64 9.51
CA GLU A 46 8.77 -4.20 9.63
C GLU A 46 7.48 -3.76 8.93
N MET A 47 6.94 -4.59 8.03
CA MET A 47 5.67 -4.32 7.35
C MET A 47 4.45 -4.64 8.23
N LEU A 48 4.61 -5.40 9.32
CA LEU A 48 3.47 -5.87 10.12
C LEU A 48 2.61 -4.73 10.70
N PRO A 49 3.16 -3.64 11.26
CA PRO A 49 2.34 -2.52 11.73
C PRO A 49 1.50 -1.88 10.61
N ARG A 50 2.07 -1.75 9.40
CA ARG A 50 1.37 -1.20 8.23
C ARG A 50 0.25 -2.12 7.76
N ILE A 51 0.48 -3.42 7.74
CA ILE A 51 -0.55 -4.42 7.41
C ILE A 51 -1.69 -4.35 8.43
N GLN A 52 -1.39 -4.17 9.72
CA GLN A 52 -2.40 -3.97 10.75
C GLN A 52 -3.21 -2.67 10.56
N GLU A 53 -2.56 -1.57 10.15
CA GLU A 53 -3.26 -0.33 9.79
C GLU A 53 -4.19 -0.52 8.59
N LEU A 54 -3.71 -1.18 7.52
CA LEU A 54 -4.53 -1.50 6.36
C LEU A 54 -5.74 -2.38 6.73
N MET A 55 -5.56 -3.33 7.66
CA MET A 55 -6.67 -4.14 8.18
C MET A 55 -7.68 -3.30 8.96
N ARG A 56 -7.23 -2.38 9.83
CA ARG A 56 -8.11 -1.46 10.57
C ARG A 56 -8.97 -0.60 9.64
N VAL A 57 -8.33 0.05 8.67
CA VAL A 57 -9.02 0.80 7.62
C VAL A 57 -10.06 -0.06 6.89
N ALA A 58 -9.71 -1.30 6.54
CA ALA A 58 -10.60 -2.20 5.80
C ALA A 58 -11.84 -2.62 6.61
N VAL A 59 -11.73 -2.70 7.94
CA VAL A 59 -12.88 -2.99 8.83
C VAL A 59 -13.59 -1.73 9.34
N GLY A 60 -13.11 -0.54 8.97
CA GLY A 60 -13.71 0.74 9.35
C GLY A 60 -13.32 1.24 10.75
N GLU A 61 -12.16 0.81 11.27
CA GLU A 61 -11.51 1.33 12.48
C GLU A 61 -10.41 2.35 12.12
#